data_AF-A0A916CU42-F1
#
_entry.id   AF-A0A916CU42-F1
#
_cell.length_a   1.000
_cell.length_b   1.000
_cell.length_c   1.000
_cell.angle_alpha   90.00
_cell.angle_beta   90.00
_cell.angle_gamma   90.00
#
_symmetry.space_group_name_H-M   'P 1'
#
loop_
_entity.id
_entity.type
_entity.pdbx_description
1 polymer ?
#
loop_
_entity_poly.entity_id
_entity_poly.type
_entity_poly.pdbx_seq_one_letter_code
_entity_poly.pdbx_strand_id
1 'polypeptide(L)'
;MRITFQCDDAVSGLSRVLDQIRRLGLDVKELSATSVPGSAAISVDLPGVAVAVGRTLCDRIAQIGGVRGLDAELGEAAAPAKHEAASTGANGHG
;
A
#
# COMPACT_ATOMS: atom_id res chain seq x y z
N MET A 1 10.26 6.98 -1.06
CA MET A 1 8.99 6.40 -0.59
C MET A 1 9.21 4.93 -0.40
N ARG A 2 8.74 4.36 0.71
CA ARG A 2 8.83 2.92 0.95
C ARG A 2 7.43 2.36 1.13
N ILE A 3 7.14 1.25 0.46
CA ILE A 3 5.86 0.55 0.59
C ILE A 3 6.14 -0.81 1.15
N THR A 4 5.40 -1.19 2.19
CA THR A 4 5.42 -2.54 2.73
C THR A 4 4.02 -3.13 2.73
N PHE A 5 3.89 -4.40 2.37
CA PHE A 5 2.60 -5.09 2.36
C PHE A 5 2.78 -6.60 2.48
N GLN A 6 1.72 -7.28 2.90
CA GLN A 6 1.67 -8.74 2.99
C GLN A 6 0.78 -9.30 1.89
N CYS A 7 1.13 -10.46 1.35
CA CYS A 7 0.33 -11.19 0.39
C CYS A 7 0.24 -12.67 0.76
N ASP A 8 -0.93 -13.28 0.56
CA ASP A 8 -1.11 -14.73 0.68
C ASP A 8 -0.36 -15.46 -0.44
N ASP A 9 -0.51 -14.94 -1.68
CA ASP A 9 0.24 -15.38 -2.85
C ASP A 9 1.27 -14.32 -3.27
N ALA A 10 2.54 -14.57 -2.94
CA ALA A 10 3.64 -13.65 -3.17
C ALA A 10 3.84 -13.34 -4.67
N VAL A 11 3.70 -14.34 -5.53
CA VAL A 11 3.99 -14.23 -6.97
C VAL A 11 2.95 -13.35 -7.66
N SER A 12 1.67 -13.60 -7.43
CA SER A 12 0.57 -12.83 -8.00
C SER A 12 0.53 -11.41 -7.44
N GLY A 13 0.72 -11.25 -6.12
CA GLY A 13 0.78 -9.96 -5.46
C GLY A 13 1.91 -9.10 -6.02
N LEU A 14 3.14 -9.61 -6.00
CA LEU A 14 4.33 -8.92 -6.51
C LEU A 14 4.19 -8.55 -7.99
N SER A 15 3.74 -9.47 -8.83
CA SER A 15 3.59 -9.24 -10.28
C SER A 15 2.63 -8.09 -10.58
N ARG A 16 1.50 -8.02 -9.86
CA ARG A 16 0.53 -6.94 -10.03
C ARG A 16 1.04 -5.60 -9.50
N VAL A 17 1.74 -5.60 -8.37
CA VAL A 17 2.34 -4.38 -7.81
C VAL A 17 3.42 -3.82 -8.75
N LEU A 18 4.30 -4.68 -9.28
CA LEU A 18 5.32 -4.29 -10.25
C LEU A 18 4.70 -3.77 -11.56
N ASP A 19 3.60 -4.37 -12.03
CA ASP A 19 2.86 -3.85 -13.19
C ASP A 19 2.33 -2.43 -12.93
N GLN A 20 1.78 -2.14 -11.74
CA GLN A 20 1.32 -0.80 -11.38
C GLN A 20 2.47 0.22 -11.30
N ILE A 21 3.58 -0.14 -10.67
CA ILE A 21 4.79 0.69 -10.59
C ILE A 21 5.29 1.04 -12.00
N ARG A 22 5.38 0.04 -12.88
CA ARG A 22 5.80 0.21 -14.27
C ARG A 22 4.85 1.09 -15.08
N ARG A 23 3.53 0.94 -14.91
CA ARG A 23 2.52 1.78 -15.58
C ARG A 23 2.57 3.24 -15.15
N LEU A 24 2.99 3.49 -13.91
CA LEU A 24 3.19 4.84 -13.38
C LEU A 24 4.57 5.42 -13.72
N GLY A 25 5.43 4.66 -14.41
CA GLY A 25 6.78 5.10 -14.77
C GLY A 25 7.70 5.30 -13.57
N LEU A 26 7.48 4.54 -12.50
CA LEU A 26 8.27 4.64 -11.27
C LEU A 26 9.46 3.68 -11.30
N ASP A 27 10.58 4.14 -10.79
CA ASP A 27 11.80 3.35 -10.67
C ASP A 27 11.84 2.63 -9.32
N VAL A 28 12.28 1.37 -9.32
CA VAL A 28 12.43 0.54 -8.12
C VAL A 28 13.90 0.49 -7.76
N LYS A 29 14.25 1.10 -6.64
CA LYS A 29 15.63 1.06 -6.13
C LYS A 29 15.94 -0.25 -5.45
N GLU A 30 15.01 -0.71 -4.61
CA GLU A 30 15.18 -1.92 -3.82
C GLU A 30 13.85 -2.64 -3.68
N LEU A 31 13.91 -3.97 -3.78
CA LEU A 31 12.77 -4.84 -3.59
C LEU A 31 13.22 -6.00 -2.73
N SER A 32 12.52 -6.20 -1.61
CA SER A 32 12.77 -7.28 -0.67
C SER A 32 11.48 -8.05 -0.44
N ALA A 33 11.53 -9.37 -0.53
CA ALA A 33 10.40 -10.24 -0.23
C ALA A 33 10.85 -11.29 0.78
N THR A 34 10.15 -11.34 1.91
CA THR A 34 10.41 -12.27 3.00
C THR A 34 9.20 -13.16 3.17
N SER A 35 9.37 -14.45 2.92
CA SER A 35 8.34 -15.44 3.21
C SER A 35 8.14 -15.58 4.71
N VAL A 36 6.89 -15.45 5.15
CA VAL A 36 6.46 -15.67 6.54
C VAL A 36 5.49 -16.85 6.54
N PRO A 37 5.30 -17.58 7.65
CA PRO A 37 4.36 -18.70 7.68
C PRO A 37 2.95 -18.25 7.27
N GLY A 38 2.48 -18.77 6.12
CA GLY A 38 1.16 -18.48 5.56
C GLY A 38 1.04 -17.18 4.74
N SER A 39 2.12 -16.42 4.51
CA SER A 39 2.09 -15.20 3.67
C SER A 39 3.50 -14.80 3.20
N ALA A 40 3.63 -13.75 2.41
CA ALA A 40 4.89 -13.09 2.12
C ALA A 40 4.80 -11.61 2.48
N ALA A 41 5.77 -11.12 3.23
CA ALA A 41 5.97 -9.70 3.48
C ALA A 41 6.87 -9.13 2.39
N ILE A 42 6.40 -8.11 1.69
CA ILE A 42 7.08 -7.47 0.57
C ILE A 42 7.34 -6.02 0.93
N SER A 43 8.55 -5.56 0.68
CA SER A 43 9.01 -4.18 0.86
C SER A 43 9.59 -3.67 -0.44
N VAL A 44 9.14 -2.49 -0.88
CA VAL A 44 9.58 -1.85 -2.13
C VAL A 44 10.01 -0.42 -1.84
N ASP A 45 11.23 -0.09 -2.23
CA ASP A 45 11.80 1.26 -2.14
C ASP A 45 11.72 1.95 -3.50
N LEU A 46 11.03 3.08 -3.51
CA LEU A 46 10.76 3.91 -4.69
C LEU A 46 11.33 5.32 -4.42
N PRO A 47 12.53 5.66 -4.93
CA PRO A 47 13.12 6.97 -4.74
C PRO A 47 12.45 8.02 -5.64
N GLY A 48 12.45 9.28 -5.20
CA GLY A 48 12.00 10.41 -6.05
C GLY A 48 10.51 10.42 -6.39
N VAL A 49 9.67 9.60 -5.75
CA VAL A 49 8.23 9.55 -6.02
C VAL A 49 7.53 10.76 -5.42
N ALA A 50 6.79 11.50 -6.26
CA ALA A 50 5.92 12.57 -5.81
C ALA A 50 4.79 12.02 -4.93
N VAL A 51 4.45 12.72 -3.84
CA VAL A 51 3.45 12.28 -2.85
C VAL A 51 2.10 11.90 -3.48
N ALA A 52 1.65 12.67 -4.49
CA ALA A 52 0.40 12.38 -5.21
C ALA A 52 0.47 11.03 -5.96
N VAL A 53 1.58 10.77 -6.67
CA VAL A 53 1.78 9.52 -7.41
C VAL A 53 1.91 8.34 -6.45
N GLY A 54 2.62 8.54 -5.33
CA GLY A 54 2.75 7.53 -4.29
C GLY A 54 1.40 7.17 -3.65
N ARG A 55 0.54 8.15 -3.37
CA ARG A 55 -0.83 7.92 -2.91
C ARG A 55 -1.65 7.14 -3.93
N THR A 56 -1.60 7.52 -5.21
CA THR A 56 -2.29 6.77 -6.28
C THR A 56 -1.79 5.34 -6.38
N LEU A 57 -0.49 5.11 -6.24
CA LEU A 57 0.07 3.76 -6.22
C LEU A 57 -0.47 2.96 -5.03
N CYS A 58 -0.46 3.52 -3.82
CA CYS A 58 -1.01 2.85 -2.62
C CYS A 58 -2.49 2.50 -2.77
N ASP A 59 -3.31 3.42 -3.30
CA ASP A 59 -4.73 3.17 -3.54
C ASP A 59 -4.95 1.99 -4.50
N ARG A 60 -4.16 1.94 -5.58
CA ARG A 60 -4.20 0.81 -6.53
C ARG A 60 -3.71 -0.49 -5.92
N ILE A 61 -2.68 -0.45 -5.09
CA ILE A 61 -2.16 -1.64 -4.40
C ILE A 61 -3.19 -2.18 -3.39
N ALA A 62 -3.89 -1.30 -2.66
CA ALA A 62 -4.94 -1.67 -1.73
C ALA A 62 -6.12 -2.38 -2.42
N GLN A 63 -6.34 -2.13 -3.71
CA GLN A 63 -7.36 -2.80 -4.52
C GLN A 63 -6.90 -4.15 -5.09
N ILE A 64 -5.62 -4.53 -4.94
CA ILE A 64 -5.15 -5.85 -5.36
C ILE A 64 -5.62 -6.90 -4.36
N GLY A 65 -6.51 -7.79 -4.82
CA GLY A 65 -6.98 -8.91 -4.00
C GLY A 65 -5.83 -9.77 -3.48
N GLY A 66 -5.82 -10.00 -2.16
CA GLY A 66 -4.78 -10.76 -1.47
C GLY A 66 -3.72 -9.89 -0.77
N VAL A 67 -3.68 -8.59 -1.03
CA VAL A 67 -2.83 -7.64 -0.30
C VAL A 67 -3.43 -7.32 1.08
N ARG A 68 -2.61 -7.36 2.13
CA ARG A 68 -2.97 -6.99 3.51
C ARG A 68 -1.87 -6.16 4.15
N GLY A 69 -2.22 -5.38 5.17
CA GLY A 69 -1.23 -4.62 5.96
C GLY A 69 -0.39 -3.67 5.10
N LEU A 70 -1.01 -3.05 4.09
CA LEU A 70 -0.34 -2.07 3.24
C LEU A 70 0.02 -0.85 4.08
N ASP A 71 1.31 -0.60 4.21
CA ASP A 71 1.89 0.57 4.85
C ASP A 71 2.81 1.29 3.85
N ALA A 72 2.79 2.62 3.89
CA ALA A 72 3.55 3.43 2.95
C ALA A 72 4.14 4.67 3.62
N GLU A 73 5.46 4.71 3.67
CA GLU A 73 6.24 5.85 4.11
C GLU A 73 6.43 6.82 2.94
N LEU A 74 5.43 7.67 2.76
CA LEU A 74 5.49 8.86 1.91
C LEU A 74 6.25 9.94 2.71
N GLY A 75 7.53 10.18 2.36
CA GLY A 75 8.41 11.09 3.10
C GLY A 75 7.73 12.41 3.51
N GLU A 76 7.90 12.76 4.79
CA GLU A 76 7.46 13.97 5.52
C GLU A 76 6.36 14.83 4.87
N ALA A 77 5.22 14.22 4.57
CA ALA A 77 3.91 14.86 4.52
C ALA A 77 2.79 13.80 4.49
N ALA A 78 2.80 12.87 5.44
CA ALA A 78 1.71 11.91 5.62
C ALA A 78 1.15 12.03 7.03
N ALA A 79 0.18 12.93 7.20
CA ALA A 79 -0.74 12.88 8.33
C ALA A 79 -1.37 11.48 8.40
N PRO A 80 -1.53 10.91 9.61
CA PRO A 80 -2.06 9.56 9.77
C PRO A 80 -3.48 9.49 9.20
N ALA A 81 -3.70 8.58 8.26
CA ALA A 81 -5.03 8.16 7.86
C ALA A 81 -5.68 7.46 9.07
N LYS A 82 -6.26 8.25 9.97
CA LYS A 82 -7.21 7.76 10.97
C LYS A 82 -8.47 7.35 10.23
N HIS A 83 -8.53 6.10 9.80
CA HIS A 83 -9.77 5.46 9.43
C HIS A 83 -10.47 5.04 10.74
N GLU A 84 -10.99 6.01 11.49
CA GLU A 84 -12.00 5.75 12.52
C GLU A 84 -13.37 5.95 11.86
N ALA A 85 -13.92 4.85 11.35
CA ALA A 85 -15.35 4.72 11.16
C ALA A 85 -15.98 4.50 12.54
N ALA A 86 -16.69 5.51 13.04
CA ALA A 86 -17.68 5.31 14.11
C ALA A 86 -18.86 6.24 13.90
N SER A 87 -19.98 5.62 13.55
CA SER A 87 -21.29 6.15 13.23
C SER A 87 -21.80 7.24 14.19
N THR A 88 -22.03 8.46 13.69
CA THR A 88 -22.97 9.38 14.33
C THR A 88 -24.36 9.07 13.79
N GLY A 89 -25.03 8.12 14.45
CA GLY A 89 -26.45 7.91 14.26
C GLY A 89 -27.21 9.15 14.71
N ALA A 90 -27.88 9.79 13.76
CA ALA A 90 -28.98 10.70 14.05
C ALA A 90 -30.13 9.88 14.66
N ASN A 91 -30.59 10.26 15.85
CA ASN A 91 -32.02 10.12 16.17
C ASN A 91 -32.41 11.07 17.31
N GLY A 92 -33.28 12.03 17.00
CA GLY A 92 -34.02 12.78 18.01
C GLY A 92 -35.24 12.00 18.49
N HIS A 93 -35.57 12.10 19.78
CA HIS A 93 -36.94 12.01 20.29
C HIS A 93 -36.97 12.27 21.80
N GLY A 94 -37.96 13.05 22.26
CA GLY A 94 -38.43 13.08 23.66
C GLY A 94 -38.35 14.43 24.32
#